data_AF-A0A415JX45-F1
#
_entry.id   AF-A0A415JX45-F1
#
_cell.length_a   1.000
_cell.length_b   1.000
_cell.length_c   1.000
_cell.angle_alpha   90.00
_cell.angle_beta   90.00
_cell.angle_gamma   90.00
#
_symmetry.space_group_name_H-M   'P 1'
#
loop_
_entity.id
_entity.type
_entity.pdbx_description
1 polymer ?
#
loop_
_entity_poly.entity_id
_entity_poly.type
_entity_poly.pdbx_seq_one_letter_code
_entity_poly.pdbx_strand_id
1 'polypeptide(L)'
;MSDIDLLPPNVKMDSDLNLKIRVRMLAQVILDLVEECGATDCKDSIKKGIIDRAIINGLTLSYIDSKKIIRAEITFQIDWDKLELKAKANDKITIIDGLDINKFLAQQLDPRLCAELSRFVARLNEKYDIVTVESSYSYQQQFLEDKDIFYETMKYMNHCLQKSKESDLSDMNYELKVAFNGLDNYLNIIIKK
;
A
#
# COMPACT_ATOMS: atom_id res chain seq x y z
N MET A 1 -19.87 15.78 -22.10
CA MET A 1 -19.10 14.55 -21.80
C MET A 1 -19.09 14.43 -20.30
N SER A 2 -19.37 13.25 -19.76
CA SER A 2 -19.24 13.06 -18.32
C SER A 2 -17.75 12.94 -18.00
N ASP A 3 -17.31 13.56 -16.92
CA ASP A 3 -15.89 13.62 -16.52
C ASP A 3 -15.22 12.23 -16.43
N ILE A 4 -16.03 11.18 -16.21
CA ILE A 4 -15.60 9.78 -16.16
C ILE A 4 -15.26 9.16 -17.53
N ASP A 5 -15.69 9.78 -18.63
CA ASP A 5 -15.45 9.34 -20.01
C ASP A 5 -13.98 9.58 -20.43
N LEU A 6 -13.26 10.45 -19.72
CA LEU A 6 -11.83 10.73 -19.94
C LEU A 6 -10.91 9.69 -19.31
N LEU A 7 -11.40 8.90 -18.34
CA LEU A 7 -10.60 7.88 -17.68
C LEU A 7 -10.45 6.65 -18.57
N PRO A 8 -9.22 6.14 -18.77
CA PRO A 8 -8.98 4.88 -19.48
C PRO A 8 -9.95 3.78 -18.99
N PRO A 9 -10.63 3.08 -19.91
CA PRO A 9 -11.53 2.00 -19.54
C PRO A 9 -10.73 0.79 -19.04
N ASN A 10 -11.22 0.11 -18.02
CA ASN A 10 -10.60 -1.11 -17.50
C ASN A 10 -11.09 -2.36 -18.24
N VAL A 11 -10.92 -2.37 -19.56
CA VAL A 11 -11.53 -3.35 -20.49
C VAL A 11 -11.16 -4.81 -20.14
N LYS A 12 -9.96 -5.04 -19.61
CA LYS A 12 -9.51 -6.37 -19.18
C LYS A 12 -10.29 -6.88 -17.96
N MET A 13 -10.51 -6.07 -16.92
CA MET A 13 -11.22 -6.52 -15.71
C MET A 13 -12.72 -6.70 -15.93
N ASP A 14 -13.33 -5.95 -16.84
CA ASP A 14 -14.77 -6.02 -17.08
C ASP A 14 -15.21 -7.25 -17.90
N SER A 15 -14.29 -7.86 -18.63
CA SER A 15 -14.56 -9.01 -19.51
C SER A 15 -14.16 -10.37 -18.91
N ASP A 16 -13.32 -10.41 -17.87
CA ASP A 16 -12.83 -11.65 -17.24
C ASP A 16 -13.26 -11.74 -15.76
N LEU A 17 -14.20 -12.66 -15.47
CA LEU A 17 -14.71 -12.91 -14.12
C LEU A 17 -13.62 -13.40 -13.15
N ASN A 18 -12.70 -14.25 -13.61
CA ASN A 18 -11.63 -14.78 -12.77
C ASN A 18 -10.65 -13.67 -12.39
N LEU A 19 -10.32 -12.80 -13.35
CA LEU A 19 -9.50 -11.62 -13.09
C LEU A 19 -10.18 -10.69 -12.06
N LYS A 20 -11.49 -10.46 -12.19
CA LYS A 20 -12.25 -9.60 -11.27
C LYS A 20 -12.28 -10.15 -9.84
N ILE A 21 -12.40 -11.47 -9.67
CA ILE A 21 -12.31 -12.11 -8.34
C ILE A 21 -10.91 -11.90 -7.76
N ARG A 22 -9.85 -12.15 -8.53
CA ARG A 22 -8.46 -12.01 -8.09
C ARG A 22 -8.13 -10.58 -7.66
N VAL A 23 -8.60 -9.58 -8.39
CA VAL A 23 -8.38 -8.17 -8.03
C VAL A 23 -9.15 -7.78 -6.76
N ARG A 24 -10.39 -8.27 -6.57
CA ARG A 24 -11.12 -8.06 -5.30
C ARG A 24 -10.39 -8.66 -4.12
N MET A 25 -9.76 -9.81 -4.30
CA MET A 25 -8.96 -10.44 -3.26
C MET A 25 -7.69 -9.67 -2.94
N LEU A 26 -6.97 -9.20 -3.97
CA LEU A 26 -5.83 -8.31 -3.78
C LEU A 26 -6.24 -7.06 -2.99
N ALA A 27 -7.37 -6.44 -3.35
CA ALA A 27 -7.91 -5.28 -2.65
C ALA A 27 -8.24 -5.59 -1.18
N GLN A 28 -8.80 -6.77 -0.89
CA GLN A 28 -9.09 -7.19 0.48
C GLN A 28 -7.80 -7.41 1.28
N VAL A 29 -6.81 -8.10 0.71
CA VAL A 29 -5.50 -8.32 1.37
C VAL A 29 -4.83 -7.00 1.69
N ILE A 30 -4.85 -6.04 0.76
CA ILE A 30 -4.29 -4.70 1.01
C ILE A 30 -5.07 -3.99 2.11
N LEU A 31 -6.41 -4.08 2.10
CA LEU A 31 -7.25 -3.46 3.14
C LEU A 31 -6.91 -4.02 4.53
N ASP A 32 -6.85 -5.34 4.67
CA ASP A 32 -6.53 -6.02 5.93
C ASP A 32 -5.13 -5.59 6.43
N LEU A 33 -4.13 -5.56 5.55
CA LEU A 33 -2.76 -5.13 5.91
C LEU A 33 -2.69 -3.64 6.31
N VAL A 34 -3.45 -2.78 5.64
CA VAL A 34 -3.51 -1.34 5.92
C VAL A 34 -4.21 -1.07 7.24
N GLU A 35 -5.28 -1.80 7.54
CA GLU A 35 -5.99 -1.75 8.83
C GLU A 35 -5.09 -2.22 9.98
N GLU A 36 -4.34 -3.32 9.80
CA GLU A 36 -3.32 -3.78 10.76
C GLU A 36 -2.20 -2.75 10.97
N CYS A 37 -1.89 -1.95 9.95
CA CYS A 37 -0.93 -0.85 10.04
C CYS A 37 -1.49 0.39 10.76
N GLY A 38 -2.77 0.41 11.13
CA GLY A 38 -3.44 1.50 11.85
C GLY A 38 -4.10 2.56 10.96
N ALA A 39 -4.17 2.35 9.65
CA ALA A 39 -4.83 3.28 8.72
C ALA A 39 -6.27 2.86 8.45
N THR A 40 -7.21 3.80 8.57
CA THR A 40 -8.66 3.52 8.49
C THR A 40 -9.38 4.25 7.35
N ASP A 41 -8.71 5.20 6.69
CA ASP A 41 -9.29 6.08 5.67
C ASP A 41 -9.10 5.58 4.23
N CYS A 42 -8.49 4.41 4.03
CA CYS A 42 -8.06 3.91 2.72
C CYS A 42 -9.15 3.16 1.94
N LYS A 43 -10.27 2.80 2.58
CA LYS A 43 -11.26 1.85 2.02
C LYS A 43 -11.88 2.33 0.71
N ASP A 44 -12.26 3.60 0.62
CA ASP A 44 -12.86 4.15 -0.60
C ASP A 44 -11.83 4.22 -1.74
N SER A 45 -10.61 4.64 -1.43
CA SER A 45 -9.50 4.69 -2.38
C SER A 45 -9.11 3.30 -2.89
N ILE A 46 -9.05 2.29 -2.02
CA ILE A 46 -8.81 0.89 -2.41
C ILE A 46 -9.93 0.40 -3.34
N LYS A 47 -11.19 0.68 -3.01
CA LYS A 47 -12.33 0.26 -3.85
C LYS A 47 -12.26 0.91 -5.24
N LYS A 48 -12.21 2.23 -5.31
CA LYS A 48 -12.19 2.97 -6.58
C LYS A 48 -10.92 2.68 -7.39
N GLY A 49 -9.79 2.73 -6.71
CA GLY A 49 -8.47 2.69 -7.32
C GLY A 49 -7.94 1.31 -7.62
N ILE A 50 -8.44 0.24 -6.99
CA ILE A 50 -7.99 -1.13 -7.29
C ILE A 50 -9.11 -1.91 -7.97
N ILE A 51 -10.31 -1.92 -7.37
CA ILE A 51 -11.42 -2.76 -7.87
C ILE A 51 -12.11 -2.15 -9.08
N ASP A 52 -12.44 -0.86 -9.03
CA ASP A 52 -13.31 -0.26 -10.05
C ASP A 52 -12.52 0.13 -11.30
N ARG A 53 -11.30 0.68 -11.15
CA ARG A 53 -10.55 1.25 -12.27
C ARG A 53 -9.08 0.85 -12.39
N ALA A 54 -8.54 0.06 -11.45
CA ALA A 54 -7.12 -0.29 -11.42
C ALA A 54 -6.19 0.94 -11.58
N ILE A 55 -6.52 2.05 -10.93
CA ILE A 55 -5.74 3.30 -10.93
C ILE A 55 -4.49 3.18 -10.04
N ILE A 56 -4.63 2.62 -8.84
CA ILE A 56 -3.56 2.63 -7.83
C ILE A 56 -2.47 1.64 -8.22
N ASN A 57 -1.24 2.12 -8.28
CA ASN A 57 -0.05 1.27 -8.40
C ASN A 57 0.59 0.99 -7.03
N GLY A 58 0.42 1.90 -6.08
CA GLY A 58 0.88 1.68 -4.71
C GLY A 58 0.27 2.64 -3.69
N LEU A 59 0.30 2.22 -2.44
CA LEU A 59 -0.25 2.90 -1.28
C LEU A 59 0.86 3.03 -0.23
N THR A 60 1.15 4.24 0.22
CA THR A 60 2.15 4.51 1.26
C THR A 60 1.44 5.01 2.52
N LEU A 61 1.76 4.40 3.65
CA LEU A 61 1.35 4.81 4.99
C LEU A 61 2.51 5.53 5.66
N SER A 62 2.34 6.82 5.97
CA SER A 62 3.35 7.64 6.64
C SER A 62 2.96 7.87 8.10
N TYR A 63 3.83 7.45 9.02
CA TYR A 63 3.64 7.57 10.47
C TYR A 63 4.24 8.90 10.94
N ILE A 64 3.39 9.78 11.48
CA ILE A 64 3.74 11.17 11.77
C ILE A 64 3.70 11.43 13.27
N ASP A 65 4.79 11.95 13.80
CA ASP A 65 4.90 12.33 15.22
C ASP A 65 4.21 13.67 15.56
N SER A 66 4.18 14.02 16.84
CA SER A 66 3.64 15.29 17.33
C SER A 66 4.38 16.54 16.81
N LYS A 67 5.59 16.38 16.27
CA LYS A 67 6.37 17.44 15.61
C LYS A 67 6.11 17.53 14.11
N LYS A 68 5.16 16.73 13.58
CA LYS A 68 4.81 16.64 12.16
C LYS A 68 5.93 16.07 11.27
N ILE A 69 6.86 15.32 11.86
CA ILE A 69 7.93 14.63 11.14
C ILE A 69 7.46 13.22 10.81
N ILE A 70 7.66 12.79 9.56
CA ILE A 70 7.45 11.40 9.15
C ILE A 70 8.59 10.56 9.74
N ARG A 71 8.24 9.61 10.61
CA ARG A 71 9.20 8.73 11.32
C ARG A 71 9.34 7.36 10.69
N ALA A 72 8.33 6.95 9.94
CA ALA A 72 8.30 5.65 9.28
C ALA A 72 7.35 5.70 8.08
N GLU A 73 7.63 4.88 7.07
CA GLU A 73 6.75 4.68 5.93
C GLU A 73 6.64 3.21 5.54
N ILE A 74 5.42 2.71 5.33
CA ILE A 74 5.19 1.40 4.71
C ILE A 74 4.52 1.62 3.36
N THR A 75 5.13 1.13 2.28
CA THR A 75 4.60 1.20 0.92
C THR A 75 4.22 -0.17 0.41
N PHE A 76 2.94 -0.34 0.06
CA PHE A 76 2.40 -1.48 -0.66
C PHE A 76 2.39 -1.16 -2.17
N GLN A 77 3.02 -1.99 -2.99
CA GLN A 77 3.11 -1.85 -4.44
C GLN A 77 2.48 -3.06 -5.12
N ILE A 78 1.66 -2.81 -6.13
CA ILE A 78 0.95 -3.85 -6.90
C ILE A 78 1.73 -4.10 -8.19
N ASP A 79 2.15 -5.35 -8.40
CA ASP A 79 2.57 -5.83 -9.73
C ASP A 79 1.30 -6.26 -10.47
N TRP A 80 0.74 -5.37 -11.30
CA TRP A 80 -0.53 -5.62 -12.00
C TRP A 80 -0.43 -6.70 -13.07
N ASP A 81 0.77 -6.96 -13.61
CA ASP A 81 0.98 -8.00 -14.62
C ASP A 81 0.92 -9.40 -14.00
N LYS A 82 1.45 -9.55 -12.78
CA LYS A 82 1.43 -10.83 -12.04
C LYS A 82 0.30 -10.95 -11.03
N LEU A 83 -0.32 -9.83 -10.66
CA LEU A 83 -1.21 -9.67 -9.51
C LEU A 83 -0.55 -10.09 -8.20
N GLU A 84 0.69 -9.63 -8.03
CA GLU A 84 1.48 -9.85 -6.82
C GLU A 84 1.55 -8.56 -5.98
N LEU A 85 1.62 -8.74 -4.67
CA LEU A 85 1.83 -7.64 -3.73
C LEU A 85 3.29 -7.61 -3.28
N LYS A 86 3.89 -6.42 -3.32
CA LYS A 86 5.18 -6.12 -2.69
C LYS A 86 4.95 -5.10 -1.59
N ALA A 87 5.51 -5.30 -0.41
CA ALA A 87 5.48 -4.32 0.67
C ALA A 87 6.90 -3.95 1.04
N LYS A 88 7.15 -2.66 1.20
CA LYS A 88 8.43 -2.12 1.65
C LYS A 88 8.20 -1.25 2.86
N ALA A 89 9.16 -1.27 3.77
CA ALA A 89 9.25 -0.28 4.81
C ALA A 89 10.46 0.58 4.48
N ASN A 90 10.22 1.85 4.13
CA ASN A 90 11.15 2.74 3.40
C ASN A 90 11.67 2.14 2.08
N ASP A 91 12.54 2.88 1.37
CA ASP A 91 13.07 2.46 0.06
C ASP A 91 14.02 1.24 0.11
N LYS A 92 14.47 0.82 1.30
CA LYS A 92 15.58 -0.12 1.48
C LYS A 92 15.16 -1.50 2.00
N ILE A 93 14.07 -1.61 2.75
CA ILE A 93 13.65 -2.88 3.36
C ILE A 93 12.39 -3.38 2.67
N THR A 94 12.49 -4.54 2.01
CA THR A 94 11.32 -5.25 1.49
C THR A 94 10.76 -6.14 2.61
N ILE A 95 9.52 -5.91 3.02
CA ILE A 95 8.79 -6.75 3.98
C ILE A 95 8.17 -7.93 3.23
N ILE A 96 7.48 -7.66 2.13
CA ILE A 96 6.82 -8.68 1.29
C ILE A 96 7.40 -8.56 -0.12
N ASP A 97 7.85 -9.68 -0.70
CA ASP A 97 8.37 -9.72 -2.06
C ASP A 97 7.62 -10.76 -2.91
N GLY A 98 6.70 -10.31 -3.75
CA GLY A 98 5.99 -11.17 -4.69
C GLY A 98 4.94 -12.06 -4.02
N LEU A 99 4.13 -11.52 -3.10
CA LEU A 99 3.03 -12.28 -2.51
C LEU A 99 2.00 -12.60 -3.60
N ASP A 100 2.02 -13.86 -4.03
CA ASP A 100 1.13 -14.41 -5.04
C ASP A 100 -0.28 -14.65 -4.44
N ILE A 101 -1.18 -13.71 -4.72
CA ILE A 101 -2.58 -13.76 -4.26
C ILE A 101 -3.31 -15.00 -4.78
N ASN A 102 -2.84 -15.64 -5.85
CA ASN A 102 -3.46 -16.84 -6.44
C ASN A 102 -3.29 -18.06 -5.56
N LYS A 103 -2.15 -18.17 -4.87
CA LYS A 103 -1.88 -19.25 -3.91
C LYS A 103 -2.53 -18.98 -2.55
N PHE A 104 -2.73 -17.70 -2.24
CA PHE A 104 -3.25 -17.23 -0.95
C PHE A 104 -4.76 -17.45 -0.77
N LEU A 105 -5.51 -17.66 -1.86
CA LEU A 105 -6.90 -18.16 -1.88
C LEU A 105 -7.14 -19.33 -0.92
N ALA A 106 -6.14 -20.18 -0.71
CA ALA A 106 -6.26 -21.40 0.07
C ALA A 106 -5.86 -21.27 1.56
N GLN A 107 -5.17 -20.20 1.98
CA GLN A 107 -4.43 -20.21 3.26
C GLN A 107 -4.73 -19.06 4.24
N GLN A 108 -5.53 -18.05 3.87
CA GLN A 108 -5.73 -16.82 4.67
C GLN A 108 -4.42 -16.04 4.90
N LEU A 109 -4.51 -14.76 5.29
CA LEU A 109 -3.35 -13.98 5.74
C LEU A 109 -2.65 -14.71 6.88
N ASP A 110 -1.34 -14.96 6.74
CA ASP A 110 -0.56 -15.62 7.79
C ASP A 110 -0.69 -14.79 9.08
N PRO A 111 -1.31 -15.32 10.15
CA PRO A 111 -1.51 -14.57 11.39
C PRO A 111 -0.21 -14.03 11.99
N ARG A 112 0.94 -14.64 11.67
CA ARG A 112 2.26 -14.17 12.11
C ARG A 112 2.65 -12.86 11.42
N LEU A 113 2.33 -12.68 10.14
CA LEU A 113 2.59 -11.43 9.42
C LEU A 113 1.82 -10.28 10.06
N CYS A 114 0.52 -10.48 10.32
CA CYS A 114 -0.30 -9.49 11.02
C CYS A 114 0.29 -9.16 12.39
N ALA A 115 0.63 -10.17 13.19
CA ALA A 115 1.20 -9.98 14.52
C ALA A 115 2.51 -9.16 14.53
N GLU A 116 3.41 -9.37 13.56
CA GLU A 116 4.64 -8.57 13.48
C GLU A 116 4.39 -7.14 12.99
N LEU A 117 3.45 -6.92 12.07
CA LEU A 117 3.02 -5.57 11.69
C LEU A 117 2.46 -4.82 12.91
N SER A 118 1.57 -5.45 13.69
CA SER A 118 1.01 -4.81 14.89
C SER A 118 2.12 -4.50 15.92
N ARG A 119 3.11 -5.38 16.09
CA ARG A 119 4.28 -5.12 16.97
C ARG A 119 5.15 -3.98 16.47
N PHE A 120 5.39 -3.91 15.16
CA PHE A 120 6.12 -2.81 14.56
C PHE A 120 5.43 -1.48 14.82
N VAL A 121 4.11 -1.40 14.58
CA VAL A 121 3.30 -0.21 14.87
C VAL A 121 3.36 0.16 16.36
N ALA A 122 3.23 -0.81 17.25
CA ALA A 122 3.32 -0.56 18.70
C ALA A 122 4.67 0.06 19.11
N ARG A 123 5.78 -0.45 18.56
CA ARG A 123 7.13 0.09 18.81
C ARG A 123 7.30 1.51 18.29
N LEU A 124 6.78 1.80 17.10
CA LEU A 124 6.80 3.17 16.56
C LEU A 124 6.05 4.13 17.47
N ASN A 125 4.86 3.75 17.92
CA ASN A 125 4.05 4.56 18.81
C ASN A 125 4.77 4.82 20.14
N GLU A 126 5.37 3.80 20.76
CA GLU A 126 6.10 3.93 22.02
C GLU A 126 7.32 4.86 21.90
N LYS A 127 8.05 4.75 20.79
CA LYS A 127 9.32 5.48 20.60
C LYS A 127 9.14 6.92 20.14
N TYR A 128 8.18 7.17 19.25
CA TYR A 128 8.05 8.44 18.54
C TYR A 128 6.81 9.25 18.88
N ASP A 129 5.90 8.73 19.70
CA ASP A 129 4.63 9.41 19.99
C ASP A 129 3.89 9.75 18.69
N ILE A 130 3.64 8.72 17.87
CA ILE A 130 2.94 8.87 16.60
C ILE A 130 1.51 9.33 16.87
N VAL A 131 1.15 10.46 16.25
CA VAL A 131 -0.17 11.08 16.42
C VAL A 131 -1.12 10.71 15.30
N THR A 132 -0.60 10.46 14.09
CA THR A 132 -1.42 10.10 12.93
C THR A 132 -0.68 9.20 11.96
N VAL A 133 -1.43 8.37 11.26
CA VAL A 133 -0.99 7.62 10.08
C VAL A 133 -1.74 8.20 8.90
N GLU A 134 -1.01 8.73 7.91
CA GLU A 134 -1.60 9.28 6.70
C GLU A 134 -1.36 8.35 5.51
N SER A 135 -2.37 8.19 4.66
CA SER A 135 -2.27 7.44 3.42
C SER A 135 -1.96 8.35 2.23
N SER A 136 -1.09 7.89 1.33
CA SER A 136 -0.82 8.50 0.04
C SER A 136 -0.76 7.43 -1.05
N TYR A 137 -0.94 7.84 -2.31
CA TYR A 137 -1.19 6.91 -3.40
C TYR A 137 -0.33 7.28 -4.61
N SER A 138 0.22 6.25 -5.25
CA SER A 138 0.83 6.34 -6.58
C SER A 138 -0.09 5.68 -7.60
N TYR A 139 -0.17 6.23 -8.80
CA TYR A 139 -1.04 5.73 -9.86
C TYR A 139 -0.26 4.96 -10.92
N GLN A 140 -0.94 4.11 -11.67
CA GLN A 140 -0.38 3.49 -12.86
C GLN A 140 -0.04 4.56 -13.90
N GLN A 141 1.02 4.30 -14.68
CA GLN A 141 1.59 5.24 -15.63
C GLN A 141 0.55 5.83 -16.60
N GLN A 142 -0.39 5.01 -17.08
CA GLN A 142 -1.45 5.44 -18.00
C GLN A 142 -2.38 6.53 -17.45
N PHE A 143 -2.40 6.77 -16.14
CA PHE A 143 -3.16 7.85 -15.50
C PHE A 143 -2.31 9.09 -15.16
N LEU A 144 -1.01 9.08 -15.51
CA LEU A 144 -0.05 10.15 -15.22
C LEU A 144 0.43 10.87 -16.48
N GLU A 145 0.34 10.24 -17.63
CA GLU A 145 0.94 10.72 -18.89
C GLU A 145 0.27 11.99 -19.44
N ASP A 146 -1.04 12.10 -19.28
CA ASP A 146 -1.82 13.25 -19.73
C ASP A 146 -2.36 14.03 -18.53
N LYS A 147 -2.27 15.37 -18.62
CA LYS A 147 -2.61 16.28 -17.53
C LYS A 147 -4.11 16.26 -17.21
N ASP A 148 -4.97 16.16 -18.22
CA ASP A 148 -6.41 16.13 -18.03
C ASP A 148 -6.84 14.78 -17.45
N ILE A 149 -6.25 13.68 -17.94
CA ILE A 149 -6.44 12.34 -17.36
C ILE A 149 -6.00 12.34 -15.89
N PHE A 150 -4.85 12.94 -15.57
CA PHE A 150 -4.35 13.00 -14.20
C PHE A 150 -5.31 13.74 -13.26
N TYR A 151 -5.80 14.93 -13.65
CA TYR A 151 -6.72 15.69 -12.79
C TYR A 151 -8.08 14.99 -12.63
N GLU A 152 -8.61 14.40 -13.69
CA GLU A 152 -9.86 13.63 -13.58
C GLU A 152 -9.69 12.38 -12.73
N THR A 153 -8.51 11.75 -12.80
CA THR A 153 -8.16 10.64 -11.91
C THR A 153 -8.16 11.10 -10.45
N MET A 154 -7.49 12.22 -10.14
CA MET A 154 -7.48 12.80 -8.79
C MET A 154 -8.89 13.14 -8.28
N LYS A 155 -9.72 13.73 -9.14
CA LYS A 155 -11.11 14.07 -8.83
C LYS A 155 -11.96 12.84 -8.54
N TYR A 156 -11.88 11.82 -9.41
CA TYR A 156 -12.58 10.55 -9.23
C TYR A 156 -12.16 9.85 -7.92
N MET A 157 -10.86 9.83 -7.66
CA MET A 157 -10.28 9.26 -6.43
C MET A 157 -10.54 10.10 -5.19
N ASN A 158 -11.02 11.34 -5.33
CA ASN A 158 -11.11 12.32 -4.24
C ASN A 158 -9.77 12.52 -3.50
N HIS A 159 -8.66 12.49 -4.25
CA HIS A 159 -7.31 12.70 -3.73
C HIS A 159 -6.84 14.13 -3.99
N CYS A 160 -5.87 14.59 -3.22
CA CYS A 160 -5.24 15.91 -3.38
C CYS A 160 -3.72 15.79 -3.49
N LEU A 161 -3.09 16.79 -4.12
CA LEU A 161 -1.63 16.87 -4.17
C LEU A 161 -1.12 17.14 -2.75
N GLN A 162 -0.38 16.17 -2.20
CA GLN A 162 0.28 16.35 -0.91
C GLN A 162 1.48 17.30 -1.05
N LYS A 163 1.65 18.17 -0.06
CA LYS A 163 2.86 18.97 0.09
C LYS A 163 3.97 18.08 0.64
N SER A 164 5.22 18.37 0.26
CA SER A 164 6.38 17.69 0.86
C SER A 164 6.38 17.91 2.37
N LYS A 165 6.53 16.83 3.13
CA LYS A 165 6.69 16.83 4.58
C LYS A 165 8.12 16.48 4.94
N GLU A 166 8.57 16.97 6.08
CA GLU A 166 9.86 16.60 6.63
C GLU A 166 9.82 15.12 7.06
N SER A 167 10.88 14.38 6.76
CA SER A 167 11.01 12.96 7.11
C SER A 167 12.36 12.67 7.76
N ASP A 168 12.34 11.83 8.78
CA ASP A 168 13.51 11.28 9.47
C ASP A 168 13.28 9.79 9.69
N LEU A 169 13.74 9.01 8.72
CA LEU A 169 13.59 7.55 8.68
C LEU A 169 14.84 6.81 9.23
N SER A 170 15.76 7.53 9.87
CA SER A 170 17.09 7.04 10.24
C SER A 170 17.06 5.79 11.13
N ASP A 171 16.17 5.80 12.12
CA ASP A 171 16.02 4.74 13.11
C ASP A 171 15.04 3.63 12.72
N MET A 172 14.24 3.84 11.68
CA MET A 172 13.19 2.91 11.25
C MET A 172 13.77 1.52 10.91
N ASN A 173 14.97 1.50 10.31
CA ASN A 173 15.66 0.27 9.95
C ASN A 173 15.97 -0.64 11.15
N TYR A 174 16.25 -0.04 12.32
CA TYR A 174 16.51 -0.82 13.53
C TYR A 174 15.21 -1.45 14.05
N GLU A 175 14.13 -0.67 14.15
CA GLU A 175 12.85 -1.19 14.66
C GLU A 175 12.26 -2.27 13.76
N LEU A 176 12.36 -2.12 12.43
CA LEU A 176 11.97 -3.15 11.48
C LEU A 176 12.79 -4.42 11.64
N LYS A 177 14.12 -4.30 11.74
CA LYS A 177 15.00 -5.46 11.96
C LYS A 177 14.64 -6.19 13.23
N VAL A 178 14.30 -5.48 14.31
CA VAL A 178 13.93 -6.09 15.58
C VAL A 178 12.55 -6.74 15.52
N ALA A 179 11.55 -6.07 14.92
CA ALA A 179 10.19 -6.59 14.80
C ALA A 179 10.14 -7.85 13.92
N PHE A 180 10.89 -7.87 12.82
CA PHE A 180 10.86 -8.98 11.87
C PHE A 180 12.02 -9.99 12.04
N ASN A 181 12.79 -9.88 13.13
CA ASN A 181 13.91 -10.80 13.42
C ASN A 181 13.40 -12.25 13.60
N GLY A 182 13.96 -13.20 12.84
CA GLY A 182 13.61 -14.62 12.93
C GLY A 182 12.53 -15.09 11.95
N LEU A 183 12.09 -14.24 11.02
CA LEU A 183 11.19 -14.59 9.91
C LEU A 183 11.90 -14.81 8.57
N ASP A 184 13.23 -15.00 8.59
CA ASP A 184 14.12 -15.12 7.42
C ASP A 184 13.70 -16.19 6.39
N ASN A 185 12.81 -17.12 6.77
CA ASN A 185 12.29 -18.20 5.90
C ASN A 185 10.84 -18.01 5.43
N TYR A 186 10.13 -16.96 5.87
CA TYR A 186 8.70 -16.74 5.60
C TYR A 186 8.41 -15.43 4.87
N LEU A 187 9.23 -14.41 5.13
CA LEU A 187 9.25 -13.16 4.39
C LEU A 187 10.65 -13.06 3.78
N ASN A 188 10.75 -12.85 2.47
CA ASN A 188 12.02 -12.49 1.84
C ASN A 188 12.37 -11.06 2.30
N ILE A 189 12.84 -10.92 3.53
CA ILE A 189 13.35 -9.66 4.06
C ILE A 189 14.71 -9.43 3.43
N ILE A 190 14.68 -8.96 2.18
CA ILE A 190 15.88 -8.58 1.46
C ILE A 190 16.25 -7.18 1.95
N ILE A 191 17.15 -7.14 2.92
CA ILE A 191 17.84 -5.90 3.30
C ILE A 191 18.91 -5.67 2.24
N LYS A 192 18.64 -4.80 1.27
CA LYS A 192 19.69 -4.38 0.33
C LYS A 192 20.74 -3.58 1.10
N LYS A 193 21.97 -4.10 1.14
CA LYS A 193 23.14 -3.39 1.68
C LYS A 193 23.49 -2.19 0.82
#